data_AF-A0A7S0I4Z5-F1
#
_entry.id   AF-A0A7S0I4Z5-F1
#
_cell.length_a   1.000
_cell.length_b   1.000
_cell.length_c   1.000
_cell.angle_alpha   90.00
_cell.angle_beta   90.00
_cell.angle_gamma   90.00
#
_symmetry.space_group_name_H-M   'P 1'
#
loop_
_entity.id
_entity.type
_entity.pdbx_description
1 polymer ?
#
loop_
_entity_poly.entity_id
_entity_poly.type
_entity_poly.pdbx_seq_one_letter_code
_entity_poly.pdbx_strand_id
1 'polypeptide(L)'
;MVQHVEARGGKVVTGAAVKQICLAEDGSVAKLEMADGTEVVADYYVSAVPCDVFQRLLPTQWRELPFFAATRALRGIPVINLQLWFDRKMASSIDGLAFSRSPLLSVYADMSRSVREYADDDRSMIALVFAPCTPEAGADRNWLMQTDEDIIDATLEELGRLFPAEVAPDARTAPPQPASSRLASLRKFSVVRVPRSVYAAVPGAGKFRPSQETPIDNFVLAGDWSTQKFLGSMEGAVLAGKLASEVVACKAAGVPTPNGGARVATDEPVPADAPEVPSAPGFVGNSPVAFGGGQTGGLVHP
;
A
#
# COMPACT_ATOMS: atom_id res chain seq x y z
N MET A 1 -15.59 9.19 -6.99
CA MET A 1 -14.51 9.59 -7.93
C MET A 1 -14.77 9.07 -9.34
N VAL A 2 -14.92 7.76 -9.55
CA VAL A 2 -15.20 7.16 -10.87
C VAL A 2 -16.33 7.86 -11.63
N GLN A 3 -17.52 7.95 -11.03
CA GLN A 3 -18.67 8.65 -11.64
C GLN A 3 -18.36 10.12 -12.04
N HIS A 4 -17.54 10.82 -11.27
CA HIS A 4 -17.18 12.21 -11.57
C HIS A 4 -16.30 12.32 -12.83
N VAL A 5 -15.40 11.35 -13.01
CA VAL A 5 -14.52 11.23 -14.19
C VAL A 5 -15.34 10.83 -15.42
N GLU A 6 -16.18 9.81 -15.31
CA GLU A 6 -16.99 9.30 -16.42
C GLU A 6 -18.03 10.31 -16.91
N ALA A 7 -18.66 11.06 -15.99
CA ALA A 7 -19.59 12.15 -16.35
C ALA A 7 -18.92 13.29 -17.13
N ARG A 8 -17.59 13.32 -17.21
CA ARG A 8 -16.79 14.32 -17.96
C ARG A 8 -16.07 13.72 -19.16
N GLY A 9 -16.48 12.52 -19.60
CA GLY A 9 -15.92 11.85 -20.78
C GLY A 9 -14.64 11.06 -20.50
N GLY A 10 -14.16 11.01 -19.25
CA GLY A 10 -13.08 10.10 -18.87
C GLY A 10 -13.54 8.65 -18.84
N LYS A 11 -12.60 7.71 -18.84
CA LYS A 11 -12.87 6.26 -18.75
C LYS A 11 -12.10 5.67 -17.58
N VAL A 12 -12.74 4.82 -16.80
CA VAL A 12 -12.07 4.03 -15.75
C VAL A 12 -12.17 2.56 -16.13
N VAL A 13 -11.02 1.94 -16.39
CA VAL A 13 -10.95 0.54 -16.84
C VAL A 13 -10.25 -0.29 -15.75
N THR A 14 -10.97 -1.24 -15.17
CA THR A 14 -10.44 -2.19 -14.18
C THR A 14 -9.97 -3.48 -14.85
N GLY A 15 -9.08 -4.23 -14.21
CA GLY A 15 -8.53 -5.46 -14.80
C GLY A 15 -7.57 -5.21 -15.97
N ALA A 16 -7.16 -3.96 -16.19
CA ALA A 16 -6.26 -3.54 -17.27
C ALA A 16 -4.86 -3.25 -16.71
N ALA A 17 -4.11 -4.32 -16.40
CA ALA A 17 -2.74 -4.17 -15.90
C ALA A 17 -1.78 -3.75 -17.03
N VAL A 18 -0.92 -2.78 -16.77
CA VAL A 18 0.18 -2.41 -17.69
C VAL A 18 1.26 -3.48 -17.60
N LYS A 19 1.66 -4.04 -18.75
CA LYS A 19 2.75 -4.99 -18.87
C LYS A 19 4.08 -4.26 -19.09
N GLN A 20 4.10 -3.27 -19.99
CA GLN A 20 5.32 -2.58 -20.38
C GLN A 20 5.07 -1.14 -20.84
N ILE A 21 6.01 -0.26 -20.54
CA ILE A 21 6.11 1.08 -21.13
C ILE A 21 7.02 0.98 -22.37
N CYS A 22 6.47 1.20 -23.55
CA CYS A 22 7.21 1.12 -24.82
C CYS A 22 7.69 2.52 -25.23
N LEU A 23 8.97 2.63 -25.60
CA LEU A 23 9.59 3.91 -25.95
C LEU A 23 9.64 4.16 -27.45
N ALA A 24 9.54 5.44 -27.83
CA ALA A 24 9.90 5.93 -29.15
C ALA A 24 11.43 6.07 -29.30
N GLU A 25 11.90 6.37 -30.51
CA GLU A 25 13.34 6.55 -30.79
C GLU A 25 13.97 7.72 -30.02
N ASP A 26 13.19 8.76 -29.74
CA ASP A 26 13.61 9.93 -28.95
C ASP A 26 13.62 9.68 -27.43
N GLY A 27 13.23 8.48 -26.99
CA GLY A 27 13.16 8.09 -25.58
C GLY A 27 11.88 8.49 -24.85
N SER A 28 10.95 9.17 -25.52
CA SER A 28 9.60 9.44 -25.01
C SER A 28 8.75 8.17 -25.00
N VAL A 29 7.60 8.19 -24.30
CA VAL A 29 6.68 7.05 -24.30
C VAL A 29 5.91 7.02 -25.61
N ALA A 30 6.04 5.92 -26.36
CA ALA A 30 5.25 5.69 -27.57
C ALA A 30 3.86 5.14 -27.25
N LYS A 31 3.80 4.16 -26.32
CA LYS A 31 2.57 3.46 -25.93
C LYS A 31 2.76 2.66 -24.64
N LEU A 32 1.64 2.25 -24.03
CA LEU A 32 1.60 1.22 -23.00
C LEU A 32 1.16 -0.10 -23.63
N GLU A 33 1.93 -1.16 -23.44
CA GLU A 33 1.49 -2.53 -23.70
C GLU A 33 0.77 -3.06 -22.46
N MET A 34 -0.47 -3.49 -22.62
CA MET A 34 -1.31 -4.02 -21.55
C MET A 34 -1.10 -5.53 -21.41
N ALA A 35 -1.46 -6.10 -20.26
CA ALA A 35 -1.29 -7.52 -19.98
C ALA A 35 -2.12 -8.46 -20.89
N ASP A 36 -3.22 -7.96 -21.44
CA ASP A 36 -4.06 -8.66 -22.41
C ASP A 36 -3.56 -8.51 -23.87
N GLY A 37 -2.42 -7.83 -24.07
CA GLY A 37 -1.83 -7.56 -25.38
C GLY A 37 -2.42 -6.35 -26.10
N THR A 38 -3.40 -5.66 -25.52
CA THR A 38 -3.89 -4.39 -26.07
C THR A 38 -2.85 -3.28 -25.91
N GLU A 39 -2.94 -2.27 -26.76
CA GLU A 39 -2.03 -1.12 -26.75
C GLU A 39 -2.80 0.15 -26.45
N VAL A 40 -2.25 1.00 -25.58
CA VAL A 40 -2.81 2.30 -25.23
C VAL A 40 -1.83 3.39 -25.66
N VAL A 41 -2.32 4.31 -26.49
CA VAL A 41 -1.61 5.51 -26.94
C VAL A 41 -2.29 6.75 -26.38
N ALA A 42 -1.50 7.71 -25.89
CA ALA A 42 -1.96 8.98 -25.36
C ALA A 42 -0.92 10.08 -25.60
N ASP A 43 -1.36 11.35 -25.51
CA ASP A 43 -0.47 12.51 -25.58
C ASP A 43 0.46 12.59 -24.35
N TYR A 44 -0.06 12.21 -23.18
CA TYR A 44 0.67 12.17 -21.91
C TYR A 44 0.35 10.90 -21.14
N TYR A 45 1.35 10.37 -20.44
CA TYR A 45 1.27 9.17 -19.63
C TYR A 45 1.57 9.51 -18.17
N VAL A 46 0.69 9.09 -17.25
CA VAL A 46 0.88 9.31 -15.81
C VAL A 46 1.03 7.97 -15.11
N SER A 47 2.17 7.76 -14.43
CA SER A 47 2.36 6.61 -13.56
C SER A 47 1.93 6.95 -12.14
N ALA A 48 0.83 6.35 -11.69
CA ALA A 48 0.29 6.47 -10.34
C ALA A 48 0.47 5.19 -9.50
N VAL A 49 1.37 4.29 -9.92
CA VAL A 49 1.60 3.01 -9.26
C VAL A 49 2.53 3.17 -8.04
N PRO A 50 2.54 2.22 -7.08
CA PRO A 50 3.48 2.21 -5.96
C PRO A 50 4.95 2.22 -6.43
N CYS A 51 5.86 2.78 -5.63
CA CYS A 51 7.26 2.96 -6.03
C CYS A 51 7.94 1.64 -6.45
N ASP A 52 7.70 0.54 -5.74
CA ASP A 52 8.26 -0.78 -6.09
C ASP A 52 7.73 -1.34 -7.42
N VAL A 53 6.48 -1.02 -7.77
CA VAL A 53 5.88 -1.40 -9.06
C VAL A 53 6.43 -0.53 -10.17
N PHE A 54 6.57 0.77 -9.91
CA PHE A 54 7.18 1.70 -10.84
C PHE A 54 8.61 1.27 -11.21
N GLN A 55 9.42 0.90 -10.23
CA GLN A 55 10.79 0.41 -10.46
C GLN A 55 10.84 -0.84 -11.36
N ARG A 56 9.82 -1.71 -11.27
CA ARG A 56 9.68 -2.89 -12.17
C ARG A 56 9.29 -2.51 -13.60
N LEU A 57 8.39 -1.53 -13.74
CA LEU A 57 7.91 -1.05 -15.04
C LEU A 57 8.89 -0.10 -15.74
N LEU A 58 9.89 0.39 -15.03
CA LEU A 58 10.84 1.39 -15.53
C LEU A 58 11.64 0.85 -16.73
N PRO A 59 11.54 1.49 -17.92
CA PRO A 59 12.32 1.13 -19.10
C PRO A 59 13.82 1.15 -18.81
N THR A 60 14.56 0.18 -19.35
CA THR A 60 16.01 0.03 -19.13
C THR A 60 16.78 1.31 -19.48
N GLN A 61 16.36 2.01 -20.55
CA GLN A 61 16.96 3.25 -21.03
C GLN A 61 16.86 4.40 -20.02
N TRP A 62 15.85 4.39 -19.16
CA TRP A 62 15.62 5.44 -18.16
C TRP A 62 16.32 5.15 -16.83
N ARG A 63 16.71 3.89 -16.58
CA ARG A 63 17.21 3.43 -15.28
C ARG A 63 18.44 4.18 -14.78
N GLU A 64 19.30 4.62 -15.70
CA GLU A 64 20.55 5.33 -15.39
C GLU A 64 20.40 6.85 -15.38
N LEU A 65 19.22 7.38 -15.73
CA LEU A 65 18.95 8.81 -15.58
C LEU A 65 18.90 9.16 -14.09
N PRO A 66 19.64 10.16 -13.59
CA PRO A 66 19.73 10.46 -12.16
C PRO A 66 18.37 10.58 -11.46
N PHE A 67 17.40 11.21 -12.14
CA PHE A 67 16.02 11.35 -11.66
C PHE A 67 15.35 10.01 -11.33
N PHE A 68 15.45 9.02 -12.23
CA PHE A 68 14.82 7.71 -12.03
C PHE A 68 15.68 6.78 -11.19
N ALA A 69 17.01 6.88 -11.29
CA ALA A 69 17.94 6.14 -10.46
C ALA A 69 17.66 6.40 -8.98
N ALA A 70 17.45 7.65 -8.57
CA ALA A 70 17.12 8.05 -7.20
C ALA A 70 15.96 7.23 -6.59
N THR A 71 14.96 6.87 -7.40
CA THR A 71 13.78 6.15 -6.92
C THR A 71 14.10 4.76 -6.35
N ARG A 72 15.24 4.15 -6.71
CA ARG A 72 15.74 2.86 -6.17
C ARG A 72 15.96 2.87 -4.65
N ALA A 73 16.16 4.06 -4.08
CA ALA A 73 16.31 4.23 -2.63
C ALA A 73 14.97 4.16 -1.87
N LEU A 74 13.83 4.21 -2.59
CA LEU A 74 12.49 4.10 -2.01
C LEU A 74 12.03 2.65 -2.05
N ARG A 75 11.54 2.14 -0.91
CA ARG A 75 10.98 0.78 -0.80
C ARG A 75 9.72 0.78 0.03
N GLY A 76 8.73 0.00 -0.36
CA GLY A 76 7.56 -0.27 0.47
C GLY A 76 7.93 -0.93 1.80
N ILE A 77 7.32 -0.49 2.89
CA ILE A 77 7.41 -1.15 4.19
C ILE A 77 6.34 -2.26 4.31
N PRO A 78 6.65 -3.43 4.88
CA PRO A 78 5.67 -4.51 5.02
C PRO A 78 4.68 -4.24 6.14
N VAL A 79 3.41 -4.55 5.89
CA VAL A 79 2.33 -4.49 6.89
C VAL A 79 1.32 -5.61 6.67
N ILE A 80 0.66 -6.05 7.73
CA ILE A 80 -0.48 -6.96 7.66
C ILE A 80 -1.69 -6.25 8.28
N ASN A 81 -2.82 -6.24 7.58
CA ASN A 81 -4.10 -5.81 8.13
C ASN A 81 -4.92 -7.04 8.54
N LEU A 82 -5.40 -7.03 9.77
CA LEU A 82 -6.18 -8.10 10.36
C LEU A 82 -7.61 -7.66 10.59
N GLN A 83 -8.54 -8.57 10.38
CA GLN A 83 -9.96 -8.35 10.57
C GLN A 83 -10.52 -9.57 11.30
N LEU A 84 -10.98 -9.40 12.54
CA LEU A 84 -11.45 -10.47 13.41
C LEU A 84 -12.91 -10.22 13.78
N TRP A 85 -13.79 -11.18 13.49
CA TRP A 85 -15.20 -11.10 13.84
C TRP A 85 -15.51 -11.98 15.03
N PHE A 86 -16.00 -11.37 16.10
CA PHE A 86 -16.38 -12.05 17.32
C PHE A 86 -17.88 -12.34 17.34
N ASP A 87 -18.28 -13.30 18.18
CA ASP A 87 -19.69 -13.67 18.37
C ASP A 87 -20.47 -12.79 19.33
N ARG A 88 -19.77 -11.88 20.02
CA ARG A 88 -20.32 -10.94 20.99
C ARG A 88 -19.81 -9.53 20.73
N LYS A 89 -20.60 -8.54 21.15
CA LYS A 89 -20.19 -7.16 21.25
C LYS A 89 -19.22 -7.02 22.42
N MET A 90 -18.01 -6.56 22.13
CA MET A 90 -17.04 -6.21 23.17
C MET A 90 -17.53 -4.95 23.84
N ALA A 91 -17.90 -5.03 25.12
CA ALA A 91 -18.37 -3.92 25.92
C ALA A 91 -17.30 -2.85 26.10
N SER A 92 -16.04 -3.25 26.30
CA SER A 92 -14.92 -2.34 26.58
C SER A 92 -14.25 -1.74 25.34
N SER A 93 -14.66 -2.11 24.12
CA SER A 93 -14.17 -1.43 22.92
C SER A 93 -14.63 0.04 22.88
N ILE A 94 -14.07 0.85 21.99
CA ILE A 94 -14.40 2.29 21.88
C ILE A 94 -14.93 2.62 20.49
N ASP A 95 -15.71 3.69 20.40
CA ASP A 95 -16.04 4.35 19.13
C ASP A 95 -14.88 5.30 18.77
N GLY A 96 -13.88 4.76 18.07
CA GLY A 96 -12.66 5.47 17.74
C GLY A 96 -11.50 4.55 17.36
N LEU A 97 -10.32 5.16 17.26
CA LEU A 97 -9.05 4.48 17.03
C LEU A 97 -8.30 4.35 18.36
N ALA A 98 -7.74 3.16 18.62
CA ALA A 98 -6.91 2.90 19.79
C ALA A 98 -5.47 2.54 19.38
N PHE A 99 -4.51 2.90 20.23
CA PHE A 99 -3.12 2.48 20.13
C PHE A 99 -2.90 1.31 21.08
N SER A 100 -2.57 0.13 20.55
CA SER A 100 -2.39 -1.08 21.37
C SER A 100 -1.20 -0.96 22.34
N ARG A 101 -0.13 -0.26 21.90
CA ARG A 101 1.22 -0.31 22.51
C ARG A 101 1.77 -1.74 22.67
N SER A 102 1.30 -2.65 21.81
CA SER A 102 1.78 -4.02 21.69
C SER A 102 3.10 -4.06 20.91
N PRO A 103 3.99 -5.04 21.17
CA PRO A 103 5.16 -5.27 20.32
C PRO A 103 4.82 -5.83 18.92
N LEU A 104 3.59 -6.32 18.69
CA LEU A 104 3.16 -6.90 17.41
C LEU A 104 2.06 -6.09 16.72
N LEU A 105 1.23 -5.39 17.48
CA LEU A 105 0.10 -4.64 16.97
C LEU A 105 0.36 -3.13 17.08
N SER A 106 -0.13 -2.36 16.12
CA SER A 106 -0.03 -0.90 16.11
C SER A 106 -1.37 -0.29 16.54
N VAL A 107 -2.13 0.26 15.59
CA VAL A 107 -3.48 0.79 15.83
C VAL A 107 -4.55 -0.26 15.58
N TYR A 108 -5.67 -0.13 16.28
CA TYR A 108 -6.85 -0.97 16.07
C TYR A 108 -8.14 -0.19 16.31
N ALA A 109 -9.25 -0.70 15.78
CA ALA A 109 -10.58 -0.16 16.02
C ALA A 109 -11.62 -1.27 16.01
N ASP A 110 -12.71 -1.07 16.77
CA ASP A 110 -13.94 -1.86 16.60
C ASP A 110 -14.76 -1.24 15.47
N MET A 111 -14.61 -1.82 14.28
CA MET A 111 -15.26 -1.34 13.07
C MET A 111 -16.78 -1.41 13.17
N SER A 112 -17.32 -2.32 14.01
CA SER A 112 -18.77 -2.40 14.27
C SER A 112 -19.33 -1.23 15.07
N ARG A 113 -18.46 -0.37 15.62
CA ARG A 113 -18.82 0.87 16.30
C ARG A 113 -18.44 2.07 15.45
N SER A 114 -17.17 2.09 15.01
CA SER A 114 -16.57 3.25 14.36
C SER A 114 -16.98 3.44 12.89
N VAL A 115 -17.55 2.41 12.24
CA VAL A 115 -17.90 2.46 10.81
C VAL A 115 -19.36 2.06 10.60
N ARG A 116 -20.17 3.01 10.12
CA ARG A 116 -21.62 2.84 9.93
C ARG A 116 -21.98 1.63 9.05
N GLU A 117 -21.23 1.38 7.99
CA GLU A 117 -21.50 0.26 7.08
C GLU A 117 -21.27 -1.11 7.75
N TYR A 118 -20.43 -1.16 8.77
CA TYR A 118 -20.10 -2.38 9.50
C TYR A 118 -20.80 -2.47 10.85
N ALA A 119 -21.72 -1.55 11.15
CA ALA A 119 -22.42 -1.47 12.42
C ALA A 119 -23.16 -2.79 12.73
N ASP A 120 -22.95 -3.30 13.94
CA ASP A 120 -23.61 -4.50 14.47
C ASP A 120 -23.73 -4.31 15.98
N ASP A 121 -24.96 -4.30 16.50
CA ASP A 121 -25.22 -4.03 17.92
C ASP A 121 -24.88 -5.23 18.81
N ASP A 122 -24.87 -6.44 18.25
CA ASP A 122 -24.73 -7.69 18.98
C ASP A 122 -23.31 -8.27 18.89
N ARG A 123 -22.50 -7.83 17.91
CA ARG A 123 -21.18 -8.40 17.61
C ARG A 123 -20.13 -7.34 17.33
N SER A 124 -18.87 -7.66 17.65
CA SER A 124 -17.71 -6.82 17.32
C SER A 124 -16.92 -7.33 16.12
N MET A 125 -16.42 -6.39 15.33
CA MET A 125 -15.43 -6.62 14.27
C MET A 125 -14.21 -5.78 14.60
N ILE A 126 -13.13 -6.41 15.04
CA ILE A 126 -11.90 -5.72 15.40
C ILE A 126 -10.97 -5.74 14.18
N ALA A 127 -10.66 -4.55 13.65
CA ALA A 127 -9.66 -4.39 12.60
C ALA A 127 -8.36 -3.84 13.21
N LEU A 128 -7.23 -4.47 12.89
CA LEU A 128 -5.93 -4.17 13.49
C LEU A 128 -4.85 -4.06 12.42
N VAL A 129 -3.86 -3.22 12.70
CA VAL A 129 -2.59 -3.19 11.97
C VAL A 129 -1.58 -4.03 12.74
N PHE A 130 -1.10 -5.11 12.13
CA PHE A 130 0.01 -5.90 12.65
C PHE A 130 1.31 -5.32 12.07
N ALA A 131 2.11 -4.74 12.95
CA ALA A 131 3.38 -4.10 12.62
C ALA A 131 4.23 -4.00 13.91
N PRO A 132 5.52 -4.36 13.87
CA PRO A 132 6.31 -4.71 12.68
C PRO A 132 6.05 -6.13 12.14
N CYS A 133 6.28 -6.34 10.83
CA CYS A 133 6.00 -7.62 10.14
C CYS A 133 7.25 -8.44 9.77
N THR A 134 8.43 -7.82 9.66
CA THR A 134 9.66 -8.50 9.24
C THR A 134 10.85 -8.04 10.08
N PRO A 135 11.95 -8.81 10.15
CA PRO A 135 13.14 -8.41 10.92
C PRO A 135 13.71 -7.06 10.51
N GLU A 136 13.68 -6.73 9.22
CA GLU A 136 14.15 -5.43 8.70
C GLU A 136 13.28 -4.26 9.19
N ALA A 137 11.99 -4.53 9.47
CA ALA A 137 11.07 -3.57 10.07
C ALA A 137 11.06 -3.61 11.61
N GLY A 138 11.86 -4.50 12.23
CA GLY A 138 12.00 -4.62 13.69
C GLY A 138 11.20 -5.75 14.35
N ALA A 139 10.67 -6.72 13.60
CA ALA A 139 10.02 -7.90 14.16
C ALA A 139 11.03 -8.98 14.59
N ASP A 140 10.61 -9.89 15.47
CA ASP A 140 11.40 -11.05 15.92
C ASP A 140 11.59 -12.11 14.83
N ARG A 141 10.65 -12.18 13.88
CA ARG A 141 10.64 -13.11 12.75
C ARG A 141 9.93 -12.49 11.55
N ASN A 142 9.95 -13.21 10.42
CA ASN A 142 9.20 -12.81 9.24
C ASN A 142 7.74 -13.28 9.33
N TRP A 143 6.86 -12.41 9.81
CA TRP A 143 5.42 -12.65 9.95
C TRP A 143 4.69 -12.77 8.61
N LEU A 144 5.23 -12.20 7.52
CA LEU A 144 4.65 -12.40 6.19
C LEU A 144 4.70 -13.86 5.73
N MET A 145 5.66 -14.63 6.26
CA MET A 145 5.88 -16.04 5.92
C MET A 145 5.16 -17.02 6.84
N GLN A 146 4.45 -16.53 7.85
CA GLN A 146 3.71 -17.38 8.79
C GLN A 146 2.31 -17.70 8.27
N THR A 147 1.71 -18.77 8.80
CA THR A 147 0.33 -19.14 8.47
C THR A 147 -0.65 -18.08 8.97
N ASP A 148 -1.86 -18.05 8.42
CA ASP A 148 -2.91 -17.14 8.92
C ASP A 148 -3.22 -17.48 10.38
N GLU A 149 -3.25 -18.76 10.73
CA GLU A 149 -3.50 -19.26 12.08
C GLU A 149 -2.44 -18.77 13.07
N ASP A 150 -1.15 -18.85 12.75
CA ASP A 150 -0.07 -18.39 13.63
C ASP A 150 -0.17 -16.87 13.91
N ILE A 151 -0.49 -16.08 12.87
CA ILE A 151 -0.67 -14.63 13.00
C ILE A 151 -1.90 -14.32 13.87
N ILE A 152 -2.99 -15.05 13.67
CA ILE A 152 -4.23 -14.85 14.43
C ILE A 152 -4.04 -15.28 15.89
N ASP A 153 -3.38 -16.39 16.16
CA ASP A 153 -3.10 -16.84 17.53
C ASP A 153 -2.23 -15.82 18.28
N ALA A 154 -1.15 -15.34 17.66
CA ALA A 154 -0.34 -14.26 18.23
C ALA A 154 -1.15 -12.97 18.45
N THR A 155 -2.10 -12.66 17.56
CA THR A 155 -2.99 -11.50 17.70
C THR A 155 -3.98 -11.68 18.85
N LEU A 156 -4.52 -12.89 19.05
CA LEU A 156 -5.43 -13.21 20.15
C LEU A 156 -4.72 -13.19 21.51
N GLU A 157 -3.45 -13.56 21.57
CA GLU A 157 -2.62 -13.38 22.77
C GLU A 157 -2.51 -11.90 23.16
N GLU A 158 -2.21 -11.02 22.19
CA GLU A 158 -2.14 -9.57 22.43
C GLU A 158 -3.51 -8.97 22.76
N LEU A 159 -4.57 -9.39 22.07
CA LEU A 159 -5.94 -8.99 22.38
C LEU A 159 -6.38 -9.45 23.76
N GLY A 160 -5.95 -10.63 24.23
CA GLY A 160 -6.20 -11.09 25.60
C GLY A 160 -5.54 -10.20 26.66
N ARG A 161 -4.44 -9.50 26.33
CA ARG A 161 -3.86 -8.49 27.23
C ARG A 161 -4.64 -7.17 27.20
N LEU A 162 -5.17 -6.79 26.03
CA LEU A 162 -5.96 -5.55 25.86
C LEU A 162 -7.40 -5.70 26.41
N PHE A 163 -7.97 -6.90 26.29
CA PHE A 163 -9.35 -7.24 26.61
C PHE A 163 -9.44 -8.49 27.51
N PRO A 164 -8.79 -8.51 28.69
CA PRO A 164 -8.61 -9.73 29.48
C PRO A 164 -9.90 -10.37 30.00
N ALA A 165 -11.01 -9.61 30.06
CA ALA A 165 -12.32 -10.13 30.46
C ALA A 165 -13.19 -10.60 29.28
N GLU A 166 -12.75 -10.38 28.04
CA GLU A 166 -13.57 -10.52 26.83
C GLU A 166 -12.88 -11.34 25.73
N VAL A 167 -11.56 -11.44 25.73
CA VAL A 167 -10.79 -12.27 24.78
C VAL A 167 -9.87 -13.19 25.55
N ALA A 168 -10.02 -14.49 25.30
CA ALA A 168 -9.05 -15.49 25.72
C ALA A 168 -8.07 -15.78 24.56
N PRO A 169 -6.81 -16.15 24.83
CA PRO A 169 -5.84 -16.48 23.78
C PRO A 169 -6.30 -17.62 22.85
N ASP A 170 -7.09 -18.55 23.37
CA ASP A 170 -7.65 -19.70 22.65
C ASP A 170 -9.01 -19.40 21.98
N ALA A 171 -9.44 -18.14 21.88
CA ALA A 171 -10.76 -17.76 21.36
C ALA A 171 -11.06 -18.26 19.93
N ARG A 172 -10.04 -18.66 19.17
CA ARG A 172 -10.19 -19.30 17.84
C ARG A 172 -10.60 -20.76 17.91
N THR A 173 -10.10 -21.51 18.89
CA THR A 173 -10.24 -22.97 18.96
C THR A 173 -11.11 -23.44 20.13
N ALA A 174 -11.30 -22.59 21.14
CA ALA A 174 -12.18 -22.85 22.27
C ALA A 174 -13.64 -23.05 21.81
N PRO A 175 -14.41 -23.93 22.50
CA PRO A 175 -15.82 -24.08 22.21
C PRO A 175 -16.58 -22.76 22.48
N PRO A 176 -17.75 -22.56 21.82
CA PRO A 176 -18.60 -21.41 22.10
C PRO A 176 -18.90 -21.28 23.59
N GLN A 177 -18.63 -20.10 24.12
CA GLN A 177 -18.83 -19.81 25.53
C GLN A 177 -20.34 -19.70 25.84
N PRO A 178 -20.79 -20.01 27.07
CA PRO A 178 -22.19 -19.84 27.43
C PRO A 178 -22.60 -18.36 27.34
N ALA A 179 -23.91 -18.09 27.20
CA ALA A 179 -24.44 -16.73 27.09
C ALA A 179 -24.14 -15.85 28.33
N SER A 180 -23.89 -16.47 29.49
CA SER A 180 -23.49 -15.78 30.72
C SER A 180 -22.01 -15.33 30.74
N SER A 181 -21.19 -15.85 29.83
CA SER A 181 -19.77 -15.49 29.73
C SER A 181 -19.57 -14.21 28.92
N ARG A 182 -18.62 -13.38 29.36
CA ARG A 182 -18.14 -12.22 28.61
C ARG A 182 -17.07 -12.57 27.57
N LEU A 183 -16.47 -13.75 27.68
CA LEU A 183 -15.47 -14.21 26.72
C LEU A 183 -16.13 -14.45 25.36
N ALA A 184 -15.58 -13.80 24.34
CA ALA A 184 -16.04 -13.90 22.97
C ALA A 184 -15.28 -15.00 22.22
N SER A 185 -15.98 -15.71 21.35
CA SER A 185 -15.40 -16.68 20.43
C SER A 185 -15.18 -16.02 19.06
N LEU A 186 -14.03 -16.30 18.45
CA LEU A 186 -13.72 -15.83 17.10
C LEU A 186 -14.52 -16.66 16.09
N ARG A 187 -15.35 -15.98 15.29
CA ARG A 187 -16.23 -16.63 14.29
C ARG A 187 -15.55 -16.84 12.95
N LYS A 188 -14.78 -15.83 12.54
CA LYS A 188 -14.01 -15.80 11.30
C LYS A 188 -12.94 -14.71 11.41
N PHE A 189 -11.94 -14.81 10.55
CA PHE A 189 -10.91 -13.80 10.41
C PHE A 189 -10.53 -13.60 8.95
N SER A 190 -9.82 -12.52 8.67
CA SER A 190 -9.14 -12.26 7.40
C SER A 190 -7.77 -11.66 7.68
N VAL A 191 -6.74 -12.24 7.05
CA VAL A 191 -5.35 -11.77 7.10
C VAL A 191 -4.99 -11.20 5.74
N VAL A 192 -4.82 -9.88 5.65
CA VAL A 192 -4.45 -9.18 4.42
C VAL A 192 -2.97 -8.80 4.49
N ARG A 193 -2.13 -9.49 3.72
CA ARG A 193 -0.69 -9.20 3.65
C ARG A 193 -0.40 -8.13 2.60
N VAL A 194 0.36 -7.11 2.97
CA VAL A 194 0.87 -6.06 2.08
C VAL A 194 2.39 -5.98 2.24
N PRO A 195 3.17 -6.81 1.50
CA PRO A 195 4.62 -6.87 1.66
C PRO A 195 5.36 -5.57 1.33
N ARG A 196 4.76 -4.72 0.50
CA ARG A 196 5.32 -3.44 0.03
C ARG A 196 4.20 -2.41 0.00
N SER A 197 3.95 -1.80 1.16
CA SER A 197 2.90 -0.79 1.37
C SER A 197 3.42 0.60 0.98
N VAL A 198 3.16 1.62 1.80
CA VAL A 198 3.78 2.95 1.69
C VAL A 198 5.30 2.85 1.74
N TYR A 199 5.99 3.80 1.10
CA TYR A 199 7.46 3.83 1.16
C TYR A 199 7.95 3.99 2.61
N ALA A 200 9.04 3.31 2.96
CA ALA A 200 9.69 3.42 4.25
C ALA A 200 10.31 4.81 4.40
N ALA A 201 9.74 5.61 5.32
CA ALA A 201 10.21 6.95 5.63
C ALA A 201 11.44 6.93 6.56
N VAL A 202 12.48 6.19 6.17
CA VAL A 202 13.76 6.13 6.90
C VAL A 202 14.49 7.48 6.83
N PRO A 203 15.38 7.80 7.79
CA PRO A 203 16.16 9.03 7.75
C PRO A 203 16.86 9.23 6.40
N GLY A 204 16.70 10.42 5.83
CA GLY A 204 17.27 10.76 4.51
C GLY A 204 16.44 10.32 3.31
N ALA A 205 15.40 9.47 3.44
CA ALA A 205 14.60 9.01 2.30
C ALA A 205 13.93 10.15 1.50
N GLY A 206 13.60 11.26 2.18
CA GLY A 206 12.95 12.41 1.58
C GLY A 206 13.69 12.99 0.37
N LYS A 207 15.03 12.87 0.33
CA LYS A 207 15.83 13.45 -0.76
C LYS A 207 15.67 12.70 -2.09
N PHE A 208 15.25 11.43 -2.04
CA PHE A 208 15.10 10.55 -3.20
C PHE A 208 13.69 10.55 -3.79
N ARG A 209 12.76 11.32 -3.20
CA ARG A 209 11.37 11.43 -3.68
C ARG A 209 11.35 12.29 -4.95
N PRO A 210 10.90 11.77 -6.11
CA PRO A 210 10.88 12.54 -7.35
C PRO A 210 9.74 13.55 -7.37
N SER A 211 9.89 14.66 -8.09
CA SER A 211 8.75 15.53 -8.47
C SER A 211 7.74 14.79 -9.36
N GLN A 212 6.55 15.38 -9.52
CA GLN A 212 5.56 14.86 -10.46
C GLN A 212 6.02 15.02 -11.90
N GLU A 213 6.64 16.15 -12.25
CA GLU A 213 7.28 16.34 -13.55
C GLU A 213 8.56 15.49 -13.65
N THR A 214 8.75 14.83 -14.79
CA THR A 214 9.92 13.98 -15.06
C THR A 214 10.75 14.55 -16.22
N PRO A 215 12.01 14.09 -16.41
CA PRO A 215 12.83 14.49 -17.55
C PRO A 215 12.31 14.00 -18.91
N ILE A 216 11.27 13.17 -18.92
CA ILE A 216 10.65 12.66 -20.14
C ILE A 216 9.40 13.49 -20.40
N ASP A 217 9.37 14.16 -21.56
CA ASP A 217 8.40 15.22 -21.82
C ASP A 217 6.93 14.80 -21.67
N ASN A 218 6.61 13.59 -22.13
CA ASN A 218 5.25 13.06 -22.10
C ASN A 218 4.98 12.06 -20.94
N PHE A 219 5.85 12.01 -19.93
CA PHE A 219 5.68 11.11 -18.78
C PHE A 219 5.71 11.85 -17.43
N VAL A 220 4.74 11.55 -16.58
CA VAL A 220 4.49 12.22 -15.29
C VAL A 220 4.34 11.17 -14.18
N LEU A 221 4.80 11.49 -12.97
CA LEU A 221 4.64 10.64 -11.79
C LEU A 221 3.55 11.18 -10.86
N ALA A 222 2.82 10.25 -10.23
CA ALA A 222 1.90 10.51 -9.13
C ALA A 222 2.03 9.39 -8.09
N GLY A 223 1.71 9.70 -6.84
CA GLY A 223 1.79 8.74 -5.74
C GLY A 223 2.29 9.41 -4.47
N ASP A 224 1.91 8.87 -3.32
CA ASP A 224 2.31 9.38 -2.01
C ASP A 224 3.84 9.42 -1.80
N TRP A 225 4.57 8.55 -2.51
CA TRP A 225 6.03 8.47 -2.57
C TRP A 225 6.70 9.60 -3.37
N SER A 226 5.98 10.25 -4.29
CA SER A 226 6.47 11.46 -4.98
C SER A 226 6.61 12.65 -4.02
N THR A 227 7.35 13.69 -4.38
CA THR A 227 7.60 14.87 -3.54
C THR A 227 6.31 15.63 -3.26
N GLN A 228 5.91 15.63 -1.99
CA GLN A 228 4.81 16.39 -1.41
C GLN A 228 4.91 16.40 0.12
N LYS A 229 4.18 17.29 0.79
CA LYS A 229 4.37 17.67 2.22
C LYS A 229 3.58 16.85 3.26
N PHE A 230 2.77 15.89 2.85
CA PHE A 230 1.82 15.11 3.67
C PHE A 230 2.17 13.63 3.82
N LEU A 231 3.46 13.27 3.72
CA LEU A 231 3.99 11.90 3.97
C LEU A 231 3.41 10.81 3.03
N GLY A 232 3.82 9.56 3.22
CA GLY A 232 3.18 8.38 2.63
C GLY A 232 1.78 8.19 3.23
N SER A 233 0.78 8.88 2.68
CA SER A 233 -0.58 8.93 3.23
C SER A 233 -1.62 9.12 2.12
N MET A 234 -2.90 8.94 2.47
CA MET A 234 -4.02 9.23 1.57
C MET A 234 -4.03 10.70 1.12
N GLU A 235 -3.75 11.64 2.03
CA GLU A 235 -3.66 13.07 1.68
C GLU A 235 -2.47 13.33 0.74
N GLY A 236 -1.34 12.69 0.99
CA GLY A 236 -0.17 12.73 0.12
C GLY A 236 -0.46 12.19 -1.29
N ALA A 237 -1.22 11.10 -1.40
CA ALA A 237 -1.65 10.53 -2.68
C ALA A 237 -2.58 11.49 -3.45
N VAL A 238 -3.57 12.10 -2.77
CA VAL A 238 -4.49 13.06 -3.41
C VAL A 238 -3.73 14.31 -3.85
N LEU A 239 -2.84 14.86 -3.01
CA LEU A 239 -2.03 16.02 -3.38
C LEU A 239 -1.10 15.70 -4.55
N ALA A 240 -0.44 14.53 -4.55
CA ALA A 240 0.40 14.10 -5.66
C ALA A 240 -0.40 13.99 -6.98
N GLY A 241 -1.63 13.48 -6.93
CA GLY A 241 -2.52 13.44 -8.09
C GLY A 241 -2.89 14.84 -8.60
N LYS A 242 -3.18 15.79 -7.70
CA LYS A 242 -3.42 17.20 -8.08
C LYS A 242 -2.20 17.83 -8.74
N LEU A 243 -1.01 17.64 -8.16
CA LEU A 243 0.25 18.17 -8.71
C LEU A 243 0.57 17.55 -10.08
N ALA A 244 0.36 16.25 -10.25
CA ALA A 244 0.54 15.58 -11.55
C ALA A 244 -0.44 16.12 -12.60
N SER A 245 -1.71 16.37 -12.23
CA SER A 245 -2.69 16.98 -13.14
C SER A 245 -2.32 18.42 -13.54
N GLU A 246 -1.74 19.18 -12.62
CA GLU A 246 -1.21 20.53 -12.91
C GLU A 246 -0.06 20.47 -13.91
N VAL A 247 0.87 19.53 -13.76
CA VAL A 247 1.96 19.31 -14.73
C VAL A 247 1.42 19.00 -16.12
N VAL A 248 0.46 18.07 -16.24
CA VAL A 248 -0.16 17.72 -17.53
C VAL A 248 -0.87 18.92 -18.15
N ALA A 249 -1.65 19.68 -17.36
CA ALA A 249 -2.36 20.85 -17.86
C ALA A 249 -1.41 21.96 -18.33
N CYS A 250 -0.33 22.22 -17.59
CA CYS A 250 0.70 23.20 -17.96
C CYS A 250 1.41 22.80 -19.26
N LYS A 251 1.83 21.52 -19.37
CA LYS A 251 2.48 21.00 -20.58
C LYS A 251 1.55 21.08 -21.80
N ALA A 252 0.27 20.69 -21.64
CA ALA A 252 -0.73 20.78 -22.71
C ALA A 252 -1.01 22.23 -23.15
N ALA A 253 -0.90 23.20 -22.23
CA ALA A 253 -1.05 24.62 -22.54
C ALA A 253 0.26 25.31 -22.99
N GLY A 254 1.39 24.59 -23.01
CA GLY A 254 2.71 25.16 -23.34
C GLY A 254 3.21 26.20 -22.34
N VAL A 255 2.78 26.11 -21.06
CA VAL A 255 3.19 27.03 -19.99
C VAL A 255 4.06 26.33 -18.95
N PRO A 256 4.97 27.05 -18.26
CA PRO A 256 5.78 26.47 -17.19
C PRO A 256 4.95 25.94 -16.01
N THR A 257 5.43 24.89 -15.37
CA THR A 257 4.83 24.35 -14.14
C THR A 257 5.13 25.26 -12.94
N PRO A 258 4.15 25.55 -12.05
CA PRO A 258 4.34 26.50 -10.95
C PRO A 258 5.39 26.08 -9.92
N ASN A 259 5.58 24.77 -9.75
CA ASN A 259 6.44 24.20 -8.72
C ASN A 259 7.87 23.88 -9.20
N GLY A 260 8.22 24.30 -10.41
CA GLY A 260 9.50 24.00 -11.06
C GLY A 260 9.52 22.62 -11.74
N GLY A 261 10.47 22.46 -12.66
CA GLY A 261 10.59 21.27 -13.52
C GLY A 261 11.04 20.00 -12.79
N ALA A 262 11.37 18.97 -13.59
CA ALA A 262 11.81 17.68 -13.10
C ALA A 262 12.98 17.78 -12.11
N ARG A 263 12.77 17.28 -10.89
CA ARG A 263 13.76 17.31 -9.82
C ARG A 263 13.64 16.14 -8.87
N VAL A 264 14.79 15.78 -8.33
CA VAL A 264 14.96 15.04 -7.08
C VAL A 264 15.64 16.02 -6.12
N ALA A 265 15.49 15.86 -4.80
CA ALA A 265 16.04 16.85 -3.85
C ALA A 265 17.58 16.75 -3.70
N THR A 266 18.24 15.83 -4.42
CA THR A 266 19.68 15.66 -4.41
C THR A 266 20.21 15.09 -5.73
N ASP A 267 21.44 15.46 -6.07
CA ASP A 267 22.27 14.82 -7.10
C ASP A 267 23.16 13.71 -6.52
N GLU A 268 23.04 13.44 -5.21
CA GLU A 268 23.80 12.37 -4.57
C GLU A 268 23.51 11.02 -5.22
N PRO A 269 24.55 10.21 -5.48
CA PRO A 269 24.36 8.88 -6.02
C PRO A 269 23.51 8.05 -5.06
N VAL A 270 22.66 7.21 -5.63
CA VAL A 270 21.95 6.18 -4.89
C VAL A 270 23.00 5.33 -4.17
N PRO A 271 22.82 5.01 -2.87
CA PRO A 271 23.74 4.14 -2.15
C PRO A 271 24.01 2.84 -2.94
N ALA A 272 25.27 2.44 -3.04
CA ALA A 272 25.69 1.27 -3.84
C ALA A 272 25.11 -0.05 -3.31
N ASP A 273 24.70 -0.06 -2.04
CA ASP A 273 24.02 -1.12 -1.31
C ASP A 273 22.49 -1.03 -1.42
N ALA A 274 21.92 -0.09 -2.18
CA ALA A 274 20.50 -0.08 -2.49
C ALA A 274 20.16 -1.43 -3.16
N PRO A 275 19.39 -2.30 -2.49
CA PRO A 275 19.19 -3.66 -2.99
C PRO A 275 18.57 -3.62 -4.39
N GLU A 276 18.77 -4.61 -5.26
CA GLU A 276 17.82 -4.78 -6.37
C GLU A 276 16.42 -4.97 -5.78
N VAL A 277 15.33 -4.58 -6.45
CA VAL A 277 13.98 -4.95 -5.99
C VAL A 277 13.83 -6.45 -6.20
N PRO A 278 13.97 -7.30 -5.16
CA PRO A 278 13.75 -8.72 -5.36
C PRO A 278 12.25 -8.88 -5.62
N SER A 279 11.83 -9.95 -6.32
CA SER A 279 10.44 -10.37 -6.19
C SER A 279 10.15 -10.54 -4.70
N ALA A 280 9.06 -9.93 -4.21
CA ALA A 280 8.63 -10.20 -2.84
C ALA A 280 8.50 -11.73 -2.70
N PRO A 281 9.12 -12.36 -1.69
CA PRO A 281 9.15 -13.81 -1.57
C PRO A 281 7.71 -14.37 -1.67
N GLY A 282 7.46 -15.26 -2.61
CA GLY A 282 6.14 -15.88 -2.82
C GLY A 282 5.13 -15.08 -3.67
N PHE A 283 5.48 -13.93 -4.25
CA PHE A 283 4.54 -13.12 -5.06
C PHE A 283 5.04 -12.97 -6.51
N VAL A 284 4.72 -13.95 -7.34
CA VAL A 284 5.00 -13.99 -8.79
C VAL A 284 3.69 -13.95 -9.57
N GLY A 285 3.67 -13.31 -10.75
CA GLY A 285 2.50 -13.28 -11.65
C GLY A 285 1.60 -12.04 -11.49
N ASN A 286 0.32 -12.18 -11.88
CA ASN A 286 -0.67 -11.08 -11.93
C ASN A 286 -1.45 -10.89 -10.61
N SER A 287 -0.86 -11.20 -9.46
CA SER A 287 -1.54 -11.06 -8.15
C SER A 287 -1.66 -9.57 -7.74
N PRO A 288 -2.63 -9.20 -6.88
CA PRO A 288 -2.72 -7.84 -6.34
C PRO A 288 -1.38 -7.34 -5.76
N VAL A 289 -0.63 -8.22 -5.10
CA VAL A 289 0.69 -7.91 -4.50
C VAL A 289 1.77 -7.61 -5.53
N ALA A 290 1.69 -8.21 -6.73
CA ALA A 290 2.60 -7.88 -7.82
C ALA A 290 2.47 -6.42 -8.27
N PHE A 291 1.28 -5.83 -8.05
CA PHE A 291 0.93 -4.43 -8.34
C PHE A 291 0.81 -3.58 -7.07
N GLY A 292 1.38 -4.02 -5.94
CA GLY A 292 1.45 -3.27 -4.68
C GLY A 292 0.15 -3.20 -3.88
N GLY A 293 -0.85 -4.01 -4.24
CA GLY A 293 -2.05 -4.24 -3.43
C GLY A 293 -1.83 -5.27 -2.33
N GLY A 294 -2.80 -5.38 -1.42
CA GLY A 294 -2.86 -6.46 -0.42
C GLY A 294 -3.55 -7.70 -0.94
N GLN A 295 -3.27 -8.86 -0.34
CA GLN A 295 -3.93 -10.12 -0.66
C GLN A 295 -4.30 -10.91 0.60
N THR A 296 -5.48 -11.53 0.57
CA THR A 296 -5.96 -12.52 1.55
C THR A 296 -5.56 -13.93 1.14
N GLY A 297 -5.32 -14.79 2.12
CA GLY A 297 -4.97 -16.21 1.92
C GLY A 297 -3.46 -16.46 1.94
N GLY A 298 -3.11 -17.74 2.11
CA GLY A 298 -1.72 -18.20 2.24
C GLY A 298 -0.88 -17.97 0.98
N LEU A 299 0.44 -17.97 1.17
CA LEU A 299 1.42 -17.88 0.11
C LEU A 299 1.17 -19.02 -0.90
N VAL A 300 0.75 -18.67 -2.12
CA VAL A 300 0.89 -19.59 -3.25
C VAL A 300 2.37 -19.57 -3.60
N HIS A 301 3.15 -20.41 -2.91
CA HIS A 301 4.52 -20.68 -3.29
C HIS A 301 4.51 -21.27 -4.71
N PRO A 302 5.31 -20.74 -5.66
CA PRO A 302 5.64 -21.49 -6.86
C PRO A 302 6.38 -22.79 -6.50
#